data_AF-A0A7S3LVL7-F1
#
_entry.id   AF-A0A7S3LVL7-F1
#
_cell.length_a   1.000
_cell.length_b   1.000
_cell.length_c   1.000
_cell.angle_alpha   90.00
_cell.angle_beta   90.00
_cell.angle_gamma   90.00
#
_symmetry.space_group_name_H-M   'P 1'
#
loop_
_entity.id
_entity.type
_entity.pdbx_description
1 polymer ?
#
loop_
_entity_poly.entity_id
_entity_poly.type
_entity_poly.pdbx_seq_one_letter_code
_entity_poly.pdbx_strand_id
1 'polypeptide(L)'
;EWQFTYQWSCSRVGSDDDFSECFDVPLDGNTEDLTIAYQHYESTAALSYPAEFIQQYAEVGDQFVFSLTVKKEPGVPGVPGPRTSSASVTITLGENTPLVGIAPKEGGKYDSSQRLFLDAASFVPTSASVEWSVEGDVTLTNDKVSPDVNSHSIAIAAGTLTPGFTYTFYLTATSSMASAVASISIEMNDLPSSGSCYVSPSSGETLSTIFMMNCTGWEDTDTPLLYEFGYVVSTLDFSSFSPLLRTPSNAATFKLSVPDGAEEGDELDVYIIAKVTDKLGGYTAVASHVSVNVTFPSGDAAAIASSMVSALTDAKSLGSPEDAVTSSLLASSVLNSGVANSRRRGRRLLAEETSTLRESVVSGLSGVVTGIRISSASQ
;
A
#
# COMPACT_ATOMS: atom_id res chain seq x y z
N GLU A 1 -32.66 -45.99 -54.41
CA GLU A 1 -31.51 -45.14 -54.03
C GLU A 1 -30.46 -46.01 -53.38
N TRP A 2 -29.18 -45.67 -53.54
CA TRP A 2 -28.10 -46.40 -52.86
C TRP A 2 -28.10 -46.03 -51.38
N GLN A 3 -28.20 -47.02 -50.50
CA GLN A 3 -28.06 -46.80 -49.07
C GLN A 3 -26.58 -46.90 -48.69
N PHE A 4 -26.04 -45.77 -48.22
CA PHE A 4 -24.74 -45.69 -47.60
C PHE A 4 -24.93 -45.56 -46.09
N THR A 5 -24.18 -46.34 -45.33
CA THR A 5 -24.08 -46.22 -43.88
C THR A 5 -22.70 -45.67 -43.54
N TYR A 6 -22.65 -44.74 -42.61
CA TYR A 6 -21.43 -44.08 -42.14
C TYR A 6 -21.26 -44.44 -40.67
N GLN A 7 -20.07 -44.89 -40.29
CA GLN A 7 -19.76 -45.31 -38.93
C GLN A 7 -18.43 -44.67 -38.51
N TRP A 8 -18.45 -43.89 -37.42
CA TRP A 8 -17.25 -43.34 -36.81
C TRP A 8 -16.74 -44.26 -35.70
N SER A 9 -15.43 -44.30 -35.49
CA SER A 9 -14.77 -44.92 -34.33
C SER A 9 -13.61 -44.07 -33.84
N CYS A 10 -13.21 -44.27 -32.58
CA CYS A 10 -12.08 -43.60 -31.94
C CYS A 10 -11.33 -44.61 -31.08
N SER A 11 -9.99 -44.58 -31.11
CA SER A 11 -9.14 -45.38 -30.23
C SER A 11 -7.88 -44.62 -29.82
N ARG A 12 -7.37 -44.87 -28.61
CA ARG A 12 -6.08 -44.34 -28.15
C ARG A 12 -4.95 -45.21 -28.69
N VAL A 13 -3.91 -44.58 -29.23
CA VAL A 13 -2.74 -45.29 -29.76
C VAL A 13 -1.97 -45.92 -28.61
N GLY A 14 -1.75 -47.24 -28.66
CA GLY A 14 -0.94 -47.97 -27.68
C GLY A 14 -1.73 -48.63 -26.54
N SER A 15 -3.06 -48.49 -26.51
CA SER A 15 -3.95 -49.32 -25.70
C SER A 15 -4.60 -50.40 -26.59
N ASP A 16 -4.58 -51.66 -26.15
CA ASP A 16 -5.32 -52.75 -26.82
C ASP A 16 -6.84 -52.69 -26.54
N ASP A 17 -7.25 -51.81 -25.63
CA ASP A 17 -8.66 -51.54 -25.35
C ASP A 17 -9.24 -50.66 -26.46
N ASP A 18 -10.22 -51.22 -27.18
CA ASP A 18 -11.11 -50.47 -28.08
C ASP A 18 -11.90 -49.50 -27.19
N PHE A 19 -11.44 -48.26 -27.11
CA PHE A 19 -11.96 -47.24 -26.22
C PHE A 19 -13.34 -46.79 -26.74
N SER A 20 -14.37 -47.60 -26.49
CA SER A 20 -15.77 -47.25 -26.78
C SER A 20 -16.22 -45.99 -26.04
N GLU A 21 -15.43 -45.54 -25.06
CA GLU A 21 -15.67 -44.37 -24.21
C GLU A 21 -15.13 -43.04 -24.79
N CYS A 22 -14.51 -43.01 -25.98
CA CYS A 22 -14.33 -41.71 -26.65
C CYS A 22 -15.68 -41.02 -26.92
N PHE A 23 -16.78 -41.78 -26.98
CA PHE A 23 -18.11 -41.27 -27.17
C PHE A 23 -18.98 -41.77 -26.01
N ASP A 24 -19.44 -40.87 -25.13
CA ASP A 24 -20.37 -41.25 -24.04
C ASP A 24 -21.74 -41.73 -24.55
N VAL A 25 -21.98 -41.67 -25.87
CA VAL A 25 -23.23 -42.12 -26.48
C VAL A 25 -22.96 -42.94 -27.73
N PRO A 26 -23.68 -44.06 -27.96
CA PRO A 26 -23.59 -44.80 -29.21
C PRO A 26 -23.81 -43.84 -30.39
N LEU A 27 -22.91 -43.87 -31.37
CA LEU A 27 -22.96 -43.06 -32.59
C LEU A 27 -24.09 -43.50 -33.55
N ASP A 28 -25.13 -44.09 -32.99
CA ASP A 28 -26.32 -44.64 -33.62
C ASP A 28 -27.36 -43.50 -33.77
N GLY A 29 -26.91 -42.36 -34.28
CA GLY A 29 -27.74 -41.35 -34.94
C GLY A 29 -28.87 -40.69 -34.14
N ASN A 30 -28.80 -40.53 -32.81
CA ASN A 30 -29.85 -39.80 -32.08
C ASN A 30 -29.43 -39.21 -30.71
N THR A 31 -28.46 -38.29 -30.70
CA THR A 31 -28.24 -37.42 -29.53
C THR A 31 -28.10 -35.96 -29.90
N GLU A 32 -28.88 -35.11 -29.25
CA GLU A 32 -28.93 -33.66 -29.49
C GLU A 32 -27.68 -32.91 -28.98
N ASP A 33 -26.84 -33.54 -28.16
CA ASP A 33 -25.62 -32.91 -27.59
C ASP A 33 -24.33 -33.17 -28.39
N LEU A 34 -24.36 -34.08 -29.37
CA LEU A 34 -23.28 -34.27 -30.36
C LEU A 34 -23.88 -34.03 -31.74
N THR A 35 -23.68 -32.83 -32.31
CA THR A 35 -24.21 -32.51 -33.63
C THR A 35 -23.40 -33.25 -34.71
N ILE A 36 -23.72 -34.51 -34.96
CA ILE A 36 -23.31 -35.21 -36.19
C ILE A 36 -24.20 -34.65 -37.30
N ALA A 37 -23.77 -33.53 -37.90
CA ALA A 37 -24.47 -32.93 -39.01
C ALA A 37 -24.29 -33.81 -40.26
N TYR A 38 -25.20 -34.76 -40.47
CA TYR A 38 -25.30 -35.50 -41.73
C TYR A 38 -26.15 -34.70 -42.71
N GLN A 39 -25.52 -33.86 -43.55
CA GLN A 39 -26.24 -33.20 -44.65
C GLN A 39 -26.26 -34.10 -45.88
N HIS A 40 -27.46 -34.56 -46.26
CA HIS A 40 -27.66 -35.53 -47.34
C HIS A 40 -27.32 -35.00 -48.75
N TYR A 41 -27.00 -33.71 -48.89
CA TYR A 41 -26.92 -33.04 -50.19
C TYR A 41 -25.51 -32.80 -50.74
N GLU A 42 -24.46 -32.97 -49.93
CA GLU A 42 -23.08 -32.89 -50.40
C GLU A 42 -22.32 -34.10 -49.86
N SER A 43 -21.36 -34.65 -50.60
CA SER A 43 -20.68 -35.92 -50.28
C SER A 43 -19.71 -35.80 -49.09
N THR A 44 -20.17 -35.25 -47.96
CA THR A 44 -19.39 -34.83 -46.81
C THR A 44 -19.97 -35.40 -45.51
N ALA A 45 -19.16 -36.10 -44.74
CA ALA A 45 -19.46 -36.50 -43.37
C ALA A 45 -18.52 -35.73 -42.43
N ALA A 46 -19.07 -35.06 -41.42
CA ALA A 46 -18.32 -34.27 -40.45
C ALA A 46 -18.63 -34.74 -39.03
N LEU A 47 -17.60 -34.81 -38.20
CA LEU A 47 -17.71 -35.06 -36.76
C LEU A 47 -17.32 -33.77 -36.03
N SER A 48 -18.23 -33.22 -35.22
CA SER A 48 -17.95 -32.11 -34.30
C SER A 48 -17.86 -32.68 -32.89
N TYR A 49 -16.69 -32.55 -32.26
CA TYR A 49 -16.39 -33.15 -30.96
C TYR A 49 -15.78 -32.09 -30.04
N PRO A 50 -16.39 -31.79 -28.87
CA PRO A 50 -15.87 -30.74 -27.99
C PRO A 50 -14.53 -31.13 -27.34
N ALA A 51 -13.58 -30.21 -27.30
CA ALA A 51 -12.22 -30.46 -26.80
C ALA A 51 -12.17 -30.86 -25.32
N GLU A 52 -13.13 -30.40 -24.51
CA GLU A 52 -13.20 -30.63 -23.06
C GLU A 52 -13.42 -32.12 -22.71
N PHE A 53 -14.08 -32.89 -23.57
CA PHE A 53 -14.36 -34.32 -23.31
C PHE A 53 -13.11 -35.20 -23.44
N ILE A 54 -12.19 -34.89 -24.36
CA ILE A 54 -10.92 -35.64 -24.47
C ILE A 54 -10.04 -35.36 -23.25
N GLN A 55 -10.03 -34.11 -22.77
CA GLN A 55 -9.18 -33.70 -21.64
C GLN A 55 -9.56 -34.35 -20.29
N GLN A 56 -10.78 -34.87 -20.14
CA GLN A 56 -11.20 -35.54 -18.90
C GLN A 56 -10.55 -36.92 -18.71
N TYR A 57 -10.13 -37.59 -19.80
CA TYR A 57 -9.64 -38.98 -19.79
C TYR A 57 -8.30 -39.18 -20.51
N ALA A 58 -7.70 -38.11 -21.04
CA ALA A 58 -6.47 -38.13 -21.81
C ALA A 58 -5.37 -37.26 -21.18
N GLU A 59 -4.12 -37.67 -21.37
CA GLU A 59 -2.94 -36.92 -21.00
C GLU A 59 -2.33 -36.22 -22.23
N VAL A 60 -1.60 -35.13 -22.01
CA VAL A 60 -0.89 -34.43 -23.10
C VAL A 60 0.12 -35.37 -23.74
N GLY A 61 0.14 -35.41 -25.08
CA GLY A 61 0.95 -36.37 -25.84
C GLY A 61 0.22 -37.66 -26.19
N ASP A 62 -0.97 -37.91 -25.63
CA ASP A 62 -1.83 -38.98 -26.11
C ASP A 62 -2.21 -38.76 -27.57
N GLN A 63 -2.23 -39.86 -28.30
CA GLN A 63 -2.66 -39.88 -29.69
C GLN A 63 -3.97 -40.66 -29.78
N PHE A 64 -4.94 -40.06 -30.45
CA PHE A 64 -6.24 -40.65 -30.72
C PHE A 64 -6.42 -40.81 -32.23
N VAL A 65 -6.84 -41.99 -32.66
CA VAL A 65 -7.14 -42.28 -34.06
C VAL A 65 -8.65 -42.25 -34.24
N PHE A 66 -9.14 -41.25 -34.97
CA PHE A 66 -10.52 -41.17 -35.39
C PHE A 66 -10.65 -41.78 -36.78
N SER A 67 -11.57 -42.73 -36.96
CA SER A 67 -11.80 -43.41 -38.24
C SER A 67 -13.24 -43.27 -38.70
N LEU A 68 -13.45 -42.96 -39.98
CA LEU A 68 -14.74 -43.03 -40.64
C LEU A 68 -14.77 -44.24 -41.58
N THR A 69 -15.74 -45.13 -41.39
CA THR A 69 -16.04 -46.25 -42.28
C THR A 69 -17.34 -46.00 -43.02
N VAL A 70 -17.29 -46.05 -44.35
CA VAL A 70 -18.46 -45.94 -45.23
C VAL A 70 -18.78 -47.31 -45.79
N LYS A 71 -20.01 -47.77 -45.58
CA LYS A 71 -20.53 -49.05 -46.04
C LYS A 71 -21.62 -48.81 -47.08
N LYS A 72 -21.44 -49.33 -48.29
CA LYS A 72 -22.46 -49.31 -49.34
C LYS A 72 -23.20 -50.65 -49.34
N GLU A 73 -24.48 -50.66 -49.00
CA GLU A 73 -25.29 -51.89 -49.03
C GLU A 73 -25.59 -52.34 -50.48
N PRO A 74 -25.70 -53.65 -50.75
CA PRO A 74 -26.05 -54.15 -52.07
C PRO A 74 -27.47 -53.71 -52.46
N GLY A 75 -27.59 -52.90 -53.51
CA GLY A 75 -28.89 -52.41 -53.98
C GLY A 75 -29.76 -53.48 -54.69
N VAL A 76 -29.23 -54.69 -54.92
CA VAL A 76 -29.92 -55.79 -55.64
C VAL A 76 -29.44 -57.15 -55.09
N PRO A 77 -30.33 -58.16 -54.92
CA PRO A 77 -29.94 -59.52 -54.54
C PRO A 77 -28.99 -60.17 -55.56
N GLY A 78 -27.89 -60.75 -55.10
CA GLY A 78 -26.91 -61.48 -55.94
C GLY A 78 -25.62 -60.72 -56.27
N VAL A 79 -25.46 -59.47 -55.80
CA VAL A 79 -24.19 -58.72 -55.91
C VAL A 79 -23.32 -58.99 -54.66
N PRO A 80 -22.01 -59.28 -54.80
CA PRO A 80 -21.15 -59.56 -53.66
C PRO A 80 -21.04 -58.36 -52.71
N GLY A 81 -21.54 -58.58 -51.50
CA GLY A 81 -21.20 -57.90 -50.25
C GLY A 81 -21.48 -56.39 -50.18
N PRO A 82 -21.64 -55.87 -48.95
CA PRO A 82 -21.46 -54.45 -48.76
C PRO A 82 -20.01 -54.08 -49.09
N ARG A 83 -19.80 -53.01 -49.85
CA ARG A 83 -18.46 -52.46 -50.09
C ARG A 83 -18.14 -51.48 -48.98
N THR A 84 -17.03 -51.68 -48.29
CA THR A 84 -16.55 -50.78 -47.24
C THR A 84 -15.33 -50.00 -47.70
N SER A 85 -15.20 -48.78 -47.21
CA SER A 85 -14.00 -47.96 -47.32
C SER A 85 -13.81 -47.21 -46.01
N SER A 86 -12.58 -47.08 -45.54
CA SER A 86 -12.26 -46.31 -44.34
C SER A 86 -11.20 -45.25 -44.58
N ALA A 87 -11.26 -44.19 -43.78
CA ALA A 87 -10.25 -43.16 -43.68
C ALA A 87 -10.05 -42.82 -42.20
N SER A 88 -8.83 -42.49 -41.81
CA SER A 88 -8.51 -42.15 -40.42
C SER A 88 -7.65 -40.90 -40.32
N VAL A 89 -7.78 -40.23 -39.17
CA VAL A 89 -6.94 -39.11 -38.76
C VAL A 89 -6.43 -39.38 -37.36
N THR A 90 -5.14 -39.17 -37.15
CA THR A 90 -4.53 -39.21 -35.82
C THR A 90 -4.47 -37.80 -35.28
N ILE A 91 -5.13 -37.56 -34.16
CA ILE A 91 -5.06 -36.31 -33.39
C ILE A 91 -4.11 -36.56 -32.22
N THR A 92 -3.09 -35.71 -32.09
CA THR A 92 -2.27 -35.67 -30.88
C THR A 92 -2.81 -34.57 -30.00
N LEU A 93 -3.07 -34.87 -28.73
CA LEU A 93 -3.48 -33.86 -27.78
C LEU A 93 -2.32 -32.88 -27.57
N GLY A 94 -2.46 -31.67 -28.12
CA GLY A 94 -1.51 -30.56 -28.02
C GLY A 94 -1.63 -29.80 -26.69
N GLU A 95 -0.66 -28.91 -26.45
CA GLU A 95 -0.41 -28.31 -25.13
C GLU A 95 -1.54 -27.45 -24.55
N ASN A 96 -1.79 -27.65 -23.25
CA ASN A 96 -2.29 -26.60 -22.37
C ASN A 96 -1.13 -25.62 -22.11
N THR A 97 -0.98 -24.56 -22.91
CA THR A 97 -0.14 -23.43 -22.50
C THR A 97 -0.61 -22.99 -21.12
N PRO A 98 0.28 -22.87 -20.11
CA PRO A 98 -0.18 -22.57 -18.78
C PRO A 98 -1.00 -21.28 -18.77
N LEU A 99 -2.25 -21.31 -18.30
CA LEU A 99 -3.01 -20.09 -18.10
C LEU A 99 -2.48 -19.44 -16.83
N VAL A 100 -1.81 -18.30 -16.96
CA VAL A 100 -1.23 -17.55 -15.84
C VAL A 100 -1.82 -16.15 -15.77
N GLY A 101 -2.20 -15.73 -14.57
CA GLY A 101 -2.68 -14.37 -14.28
C GLY A 101 -2.14 -13.88 -12.95
N ILE A 102 -2.00 -12.57 -12.81
CA ILE A 102 -1.60 -11.92 -11.55
C ILE A 102 -2.76 -11.06 -11.06
N ALA A 103 -3.14 -11.20 -9.79
CA ALA A 103 -4.06 -10.28 -9.14
C ALA A 103 -3.27 -9.48 -8.10
N PRO A 104 -3.34 -8.13 -8.16
CA PRO A 104 -2.90 -7.35 -7.03
C PRO A 104 -3.93 -7.52 -5.90
N LYS A 105 -3.45 -7.56 -4.66
CA LYS A 105 -4.35 -7.64 -3.50
C LYS A 105 -5.16 -6.34 -3.29
N GLU A 106 -4.62 -5.21 -3.73
CA GLU A 106 -5.20 -3.87 -3.57
C GLU A 106 -4.97 -3.03 -4.84
N GLY A 107 -5.82 -2.03 -5.08
CA GLY A 107 -5.66 -1.11 -6.22
C GLY A 107 -5.09 0.25 -5.78
N GLY A 108 -4.31 0.89 -6.63
CA GLY A 108 -3.73 2.23 -6.39
C GLY A 108 -2.21 2.21 -6.25
N LYS A 109 -1.65 3.34 -5.78
CA LYS A 109 -0.22 3.44 -5.48
C LYS A 109 0.11 2.76 -4.16
N TYR A 110 1.29 2.16 -4.07
CA TYR A 110 1.75 1.45 -2.87
C TYR A 110 2.73 2.28 -2.05
N ASP A 111 2.57 2.28 -0.73
CA ASP A 111 3.55 2.86 0.18
C ASP A 111 4.72 1.89 0.40
N SER A 112 5.95 2.39 0.17
CA SER A 112 7.20 1.66 0.42
C SER A 112 7.38 1.20 1.88
N SER A 113 6.69 1.82 2.84
CA SER A 113 6.71 1.42 4.25
C SER A 113 5.98 0.10 4.53
N GLN A 114 5.15 -0.35 3.59
CA GLN A 114 4.34 -1.56 3.72
C GLN A 114 4.92 -2.71 2.90
N ARG A 115 4.48 -3.93 3.22
CA ARG A 115 4.78 -5.11 2.39
C ARG A 115 3.85 -5.14 1.18
N LEU A 116 4.40 -5.43 0.01
CA LEU A 116 3.61 -5.65 -1.21
C LEU A 116 3.26 -7.14 -1.33
N PHE A 117 1.98 -7.45 -1.50
CA PHE A 117 1.49 -8.81 -1.71
C PHE A 117 1.06 -9.00 -3.16
N LEU A 118 1.58 -10.03 -3.81
CA LEU A 118 1.21 -10.43 -5.17
C LEU A 118 0.76 -11.89 -5.17
N ASP A 119 -0.36 -12.16 -5.86
CA ASP A 119 -0.97 -13.48 -5.94
C ASP A 119 -1.14 -13.93 -7.40
N ALA A 120 -0.84 -15.20 -7.67
CA ALA A 120 -1.20 -15.86 -8.91
C ALA A 120 -2.73 -16.07 -8.95
N ALA A 121 -3.43 -15.35 -9.84
CA ALA A 121 -4.90 -15.31 -9.90
C ALA A 121 -5.52 -16.45 -10.72
N SER A 122 -4.77 -17.02 -11.65
CA SER A 122 -5.21 -18.12 -12.52
C SER A 122 -3.99 -18.95 -12.86
N PHE A 123 -4.08 -20.26 -12.64
CA PHE A 123 -2.95 -21.17 -12.80
C PHE A 123 -3.44 -22.57 -13.17
N VAL A 124 -3.20 -22.98 -14.42
CA VAL A 124 -3.49 -24.33 -14.93
C VAL A 124 -2.38 -24.71 -15.90
N PRO A 125 -1.78 -25.91 -15.83
CA PRO A 125 -2.05 -26.97 -14.86
C PRO A 125 -1.42 -26.68 -13.48
N THR A 126 -1.99 -27.23 -12.41
CA THR A 126 -1.48 -27.10 -11.03
C THR A 126 -0.09 -27.72 -10.81
N SER A 127 0.42 -28.46 -11.79
CA SER A 127 1.73 -29.10 -11.78
C SER A 127 2.86 -28.25 -12.37
N ALA A 128 2.56 -27.09 -12.97
CA ALA A 128 3.61 -26.20 -13.46
C ALA A 128 4.41 -25.60 -12.27
N SER A 129 5.68 -25.24 -12.50
CA SER A 129 6.44 -24.42 -11.57
C SER A 129 6.18 -22.94 -11.85
N VAL A 130 6.37 -22.09 -10.83
CA VAL A 130 6.25 -20.64 -10.98
C VAL A 130 7.54 -19.94 -10.55
N GLU A 131 7.79 -18.77 -11.12
CA GLU A 131 8.91 -17.90 -10.76
C GLU A 131 8.52 -16.43 -10.93
N TRP A 132 8.69 -15.66 -9.87
CA TRP A 132 8.52 -14.21 -9.85
C TRP A 132 9.82 -13.51 -10.23
N SER A 133 9.70 -12.51 -11.09
CA SER A 133 10.79 -11.59 -11.41
C SER A 133 10.26 -10.15 -11.49
N VAL A 134 11.18 -9.18 -11.49
CA VAL A 134 10.85 -7.76 -11.56
C VAL A 134 11.81 -7.08 -12.52
N GLU A 135 11.29 -6.11 -13.27
CA GLU A 135 12.09 -5.21 -14.10
C GLU A 135 12.50 -3.96 -13.31
N GLY A 136 13.75 -3.53 -13.49
CA GLY A 136 14.34 -2.37 -12.82
C GLY A 136 15.58 -2.74 -11.98
N ASP A 137 15.99 -1.81 -11.11
CA ASP A 137 17.23 -1.94 -10.30
C ASP A 137 17.06 -2.81 -9.03
N VAL A 138 15.91 -3.46 -8.89
CA VAL A 138 15.62 -4.34 -7.75
C VAL A 138 15.76 -5.79 -8.18
N THR A 139 16.49 -6.58 -7.39
CA THR A 139 16.51 -8.04 -7.53
C THR A 139 15.67 -8.67 -6.43
N LEU A 140 14.74 -9.54 -6.82
CA LEU A 140 13.97 -10.36 -5.88
C LEU A 140 14.83 -11.51 -5.38
N THR A 141 15.21 -11.44 -4.12
CA THR A 141 16.00 -12.46 -3.42
C THR A 141 15.22 -12.97 -2.21
N ASN A 142 15.50 -14.18 -1.74
CA ASN A 142 14.74 -14.82 -0.66
C ASN A 142 14.82 -14.08 0.70
N ASP A 143 15.74 -13.14 0.88
CA ASP A 143 15.77 -12.23 2.03
C ASP A 143 14.78 -11.06 1.91
N LYS A 144 14.35 -10.72 0.69
CA LYS A 144 13.40 -9.64 0.39
C LYS A 144 11.99 -10.16 0.10
N VAL A 145 11.86 -11.44 -0.23
CA VAL A 145 10.60 -12.06 -0.65
C VAL A 145 10.28 -13.24 0.26
N SER A 146 9.04 -13.29 0.74
CA SER A 146 8.52 -14.38 1.56
C SER A 146 7.33 -15.07 0.87
N PRO A 147 7.21 -16.41 0.92
CA PRO A 147 8.22 -17.33 1.46
C PRO A 147 9.45 -17.46 0.54
N ASP A 148 9.27 -17.40 -0.78
CA ASP A 148 10.32 -17.34 -1.81
C ASP A 148 9.73 -16.93 -3.17
N VAL A 149 10.58 -16.66 -4.16
CA VAL A 149 10.17 -16.23 -5.51
C VAL A 149 9.51 -17.34 -6.35
N ASN A 150 9.52 -18.60 -5.91
CA ASN A 150 8.90 -19.72 -6.62
C ASN A 150 7.54 -20.13 -6.05
N SER A 151 6.96 -19.27 -5.21
CA SER A 151 5.67 -19.48 -4.58
C SER A 151 4.53 -18.79 -5.32
N HIS A 152 3.33 -19.37 -5.27
CA HIS A 152 2.13 -18.81 -5.92
C HIS A 152 1.74 -17.43 -5.38
N SER A 153 2.02 -17.20 -4.11
CA SER A 153 1.78 -15.95 -3.41
C SER A 153 3.09 -15.48 -2.82
N ILE A 154 3.45 -14.23 -3.07
CA ILE A 154 4.66 -13.63 -2.52
C ILE A 154 4.36 -12.34 -1.76
N ALA A 155 5.14 -12.12 -0.71
CA ALA A 155 5.18 -10.88 0.03
C ALA A 155 6.58 -10.27 -0.10
N ILE A 156 6.67 -9.09 -0.72
CA ILE A 156 7.89 -8.31 -0.83
C ILE A 156 8.03 -7.45 0.42
N ALA A 157 9.20 -7.47 1.04
CA ALA A 157 9.47 -6.76 2.27
C ALA A 157 9.38 -5.24 2.10
N ALA A 158 8.91 -4.56 3.15
CA ALA A 158 8.90 -3.09 3.23
C ALA A 158 10.31 -2.52 2.99
N GLY A 159 10.38 -1.36 2.34
CA GLY A 159 11.63 -0.68 1.98
C GLY A 159 12.41 -1.32 0.84
N THR A 160 11.91 -2.39 0.22
CA THR A 160 12.56 -3.03 -0.94
C THR A 160 12.42 -2.21 -2.22
N LEU A 161 11.25 -1.60 -2.41
CA LEU A 161 10.89 -0.81 -3.59
C LEU A 161 11.04 0.68 -3.28
N THR A 162 11.53 1.44 -4.25
CA THR A 162 11.81 2.88 -4.10
C THR A 162 10.52 3.69 -4.33
N PRO A 163 10.19 4.66 -3.45
CA PRO A 163 9.11 5.63 -3.68
C PRO A 163 9.22 6.32 -5.03
N GLY A 164 8.07 6.60 -5.67
CA GLY A 164 7.99 7.30 -6.95
C GLY A 164 8.36 6.47 -8.20
N PHE A 165 8.90 5.26 -8.03
CA PHE A 165 9.19 4.36 -9.15
C PHE A 165 7.98 3.49 -9.49
N THR A 166 7.88 3.10 -10.77
CA THR A 166 6.97 2.06 -11.23
C THR A 166 7.76 0.79 -11.52
N TYR A 167 7.30 -0.33 -10.96
CA TYR A 167 7.92 -1.64 -11.14
C TYR A 167 6.99 -2.56 -11.92
N THR A 168 7.52 -3.25 -12.92
CA THR A 168 6.78 -4.30 -13.63
C THR A 168 7.23 -5.67 -13.11
N PHE A 169 6.31 -6.37 -12.46
CA PHE A 169 6.50 -7.73 -11.97
C PHE A 169 6.03 -8.72 -13.02
N TYR A 170 6.76 -9.81 -13.17
CA TYR A 170 6.45 -10.90 -14.07
C TYR A 170 6.30 -12.19 -13.27
N LEU A 171 5.29 -12.98 -13.60
CA LEU A 171 5.09 -14.33 -13.11
C LEU A 171 5.25 -15.29 -14.30
N THR A 172 6.30 -16.09 -14.29
CA THR A 172 6.53 -17.11 -15.30
C THR A 172 6.05 -18.45 -14.77
N ALA A 173 5.13 -19.09 -15.50
CA ALA A 173 4.66 -20.44 -15.25
C ALA A 173 5.32 -21.39 -16.26
N THR A 174 5.99 -22.44 -15.79
CA THR A 174 6.71 -23.40 -16.64
C THR A 174 6.20 -24.82 -16.41
N SER A 175 5.75 -25.49 -17.47
CA SER A 175 5.42 -26.92 -17.48
C SER A 175 6.57 -27.73 -18.08
N SER A 176 6.39 -29.05 -18.22
CA SER A 176 7.38 -29.92 -18.86
C SER A 176 7.61 -29.61 -20.36
N MET A 177 6.70 -28.87 -21.00
CA MET A 177 6.72 -28.67 -22.45
C MET A 177 6.57 -27.19 -22.89
N ALA A 178 5.96 -26.32 -22.07
CA ALA A 178 5.75 -24.90 -22.41
C ALA A 178 5.91 -23.94 -21.21
N SER A 179 6.07 -22.65 -21.51
CA SER A 179 6.06 -21.57 -20.52
C SER A 179 5.08 -20.46 -20.90
N ALA A 180 4.43 -19.86 -19.90
CA ALA A 180 3.59 -18.68 -20.06
C ALA A 180 4.01 -17.59 -19.06
N VAL A 181 3.76 -16.32 -19.41
CA VAL A 181 4.15 -15.17 -18.57
C VAL A 181 2.95 -14.25 -18.40
N ALA A 182 2.69 -13.84 -17.16
CA ALA A 182 1.82 -12.72 -16.82
C ALA A 182 2.66 -11.57 -16.27
N SER A 183 2.17 -10.34 -16.41
CA SER A 183 2.83 -9.16 -15.86
C SER A 183 1.86 -8.21 -15.19
N ILE A 184 2.31 -7.50 -14.16
CA ILE A 184 1.59 -6.40 -13.52
C ILE A 184 2.53 -5.23 -13.27
N SER A 185 2.04 -4.00 -13.47
CA SER A 185 2.78 -2.79 -13.10
C SER A 185 2.25 -2.24 -11.79
N ILE A 186 3.17 -1.96 -10.88
CA ILE A 186 2.92 -1.43 -9.54
C ILE A 186 3.59 -0.06 -9.45
N GLU A 187 2.80 0.98 -9.25
CA GLU A 187 3.28 2.34 -9.01
C GLU A 187 3.48 2.53 -7.50
N MET A 188 4.69 2.90 -7.10
CA MET A 188 4.97 3.28 -5.72
C MET A 188 4.52 4.72 -5.49
N ASN A 189 3.94 4.99 -4.33
CA ASN A 189 3.66 6.36 -3.92
C ASN A 189 4.97 7.15 -3.90
N ASP A 190 4.95 8.34 -4.50
CA ASP A 190 6.10 9.25 -4.41
C ASP A 190 6.03 10.01 -3.09
N LEU A 191 7.13 10.67 -2.72
CA LEU A 191 7.16 11.52 -1.54
C LEU A 191 7.12 12.99 -1.97
N PRO A 192 6.49 13.87 -1.17
CA PRO A 192 6.54 15.31 -1.44
C PRO A 192 7.98 15.78 -1.59
N SER A 193 8.26 16.50 -2.67
CA SER A 193 9.63 16.85 -3.07
C SER A 193 9.77 18.31 -3.53
N SER A 194 10.99 18.69 -3.95
CA SER A 194 11.37 20.01 -4.48
C SER A 194 11.27 21.22 -3.54
N GLY A 195 10.54 21.08 -2.43
CA GLY A 195 10.35 22.15 -1.47
C GLY A 195 11.51 22.34 -0.51
N SER A 196 11.43 23.43 0.24
CA SER A 196 12.37 23.75 1.31
C SER A 196 11.65 24.44 2.46
N CYS A 197 12.21 24.29 3.66
CA CYS A 197 11.73 24.96 4.86
C CYS A 197 12.86 25.80 5.46
N TYR A 198 12.53 27.00 5.90
CA TYR A 198 13.48 27.93 6.50
C TYR A 198 12.96 28.42 7.85
N VAL A 199 13.88 28.62 8.79
CA VAL A 199 13.58 29.13 10.12
C VAL A 199 14.23 30.49 10.34
N SER A 200 13.50 31.41 10.96
CA SER A 200 14.04 32.68 11.46
C SER A 200 13.41 33.05 12.81
N PRO A 201 14.18 33.61 13.77
CA PRO A 201 15.65 33.76 13.73
C PRO A 201 16.38 32.41 13.90
N SER A 202 17.68 32.37 13.60
CA SER A 202 18.51 31.16 13.79
C SER A 202 19.03 30.97 15.21
N SER A 203 18.79 31.94 16.08
CA SER A 203 19.17 31.89 17.49
C SER A 203 18.18 32.67 18.35
N GLY A 204 18.07 32.33 19.63
CA GLY A 204 17.18 33.03 20.54
C GLY A 204 17.26 32.58 21.98
N GLU A 205 16.21 32.91 22.72
CA GLU A 205 16.06 32.67 24.16
C GLU A 205 14.73 31.96 24.44
N THR A 206 14.72 31.04 25.40
CA THR A 206 13.50 30.34 25.85
C THR A 206 12.43 31.33 26.29
N LEU A 207 11.15 31.04 26.00
CA LEU A 207 9.96 31.83 26.35
C LEU A 207 9.87 33.24 25.72
N SER A 208 10.98 33.80 25.24
CA SER A 208 11.09 35.16 24.70
C SER A 208 11.05 35.15 23.17
N THR A 209 11.90 34.34 22.53
CA THR A 209 12.06 34.36 21.08
C THR A 209 10.95 33.57 20.37
N ILE A 210 10.34 34.20 19.37
CA ILE A 210 9.41 33.54 18.45
C ILE A 210 10.20 33.08 17.23
N PHE A 211 10.28 31.76 17.05
CA PHE A 211 10.79 31.13 15.84
C PHE A 211 9.67 30.98 14.84
N MET A 212 9.94 31.27 13.58
CA MET A 212 9.01 31.06 12.48
C MET A 212 9.64 30.15 11.46
N MET A 213 9.01 28.99 11.22
CA MET A 213 9.33 28.09 10.13
C MET A 213 8.36 28.32 8.97
N ASN A 214 8.88 28.50 7.77
CA ASN A 214 8.10 28.63 6.55
C ASN A 214 8.56 27.60 5.52
N CYS A 215 7.63 26.81 5.02
CA CYS A 215 7.85 25.81 3.99
C CYS A 215 7.20 26.24 2.67
N THR A 216 7.97 26.16 1.59
CA THR A 216 7.53 26.60 0.26
C THR A 216 8.08 25.70 -0.84
N GLY A 217 7.38 25.62 -1.97
CA GLY A 217 7.82 24.91 -3.17
C GLY A 217 7.70 23.38 -3.09
N TRP A 218 6.96 22.85 -2.11
CA TRP A 218 6.69 21.41 -2.05
C TRP A 218 5.65 21.02 -3.10
N GLU A 219 5.97 19.97 -3.85
CA GLU A 219 5.14 19.43 -4.91
C GLU A 219 4.98 17.92 -4.74
N ASP A 220 3.78 17.45 -5.04
CA ASP A 220 3.44 16.03 -5.15
C ASP A 220 2.22 15.88 -6.08
N THR A 221 2.13 14.77 -6.80
CA THR A 221 0.94 14.45 -7.60
C THR A 221 -0.27 14.07 -6.72
N ASP A 222 -0.03 13.60 -5.50
CA ASP A 222 -0.99 13.08 -4.55
C ASP A 222 -1.44 14.14 -3.53
N THR A 223 -2.06 15.20 -4.06
CA THR A 223 -2.58 16.34 -3.29
C THR A 223 -3.92 16.07 -2.57
N PRO A 224 -4.26 16.78 -1.47
CA PRO A 224 -3.56 17.92 -0.88
C PRO A 224 -2.37 17.54 -0.01
N LEU A 225 -1.40 18.46 0.10
CA LEU A 225 -0.30 18.36 1.04
C LEU A 225 -0.72 18.86 2.43
N LEU A 226 -0.35 18.10 3.46
CA LEU A 226 -0.54 18.43 4.87
C LEU A 226 0.82 18.71 5.52
N TYR A 227 0.85 19.74 6.36
CA TYR A 227 2.07 20.18 7.03
C TYR A 227 1.89 20.02 8.54
N GLU A 228 2.85 19.32 9.16
CA GLU A 228 2.94 19.14 10.59
C GLU A 228 4.29 19.69 11.07
N PHE A 229 4.31 20.45 12.15
CA PHE A 229 5.52 21.11 12.64
C PHE A 229 5.82 20.73 14.07
N GLY A 230 7.08 20.84 14.47
CA GLY A 230 7.48 20.86 15.87
C GLY A 230 8.97 20.76 16.04
N TYR A 231 9.43 20.18 17.14
CA TYR A 231 10.85 20.26 17.47
C TYR A 231 11.36 19.09 18.31
N VAL A 232 12.68 18.95 18.30
CA VAL A 232 13.46 18.15 19.25
C VAL A 232 14.59 18.99 19.84
N VAL A 233 14.95 18.68 21.08
CA VAL A 233 16.00 19.38 21.82
C VAL A 233 17.21 18.43 21.98
N SER A 234 18.41 18.99 21.87
CA SER A 234 19.72 18.35 21.98
C SER A 234 20.09 17.41 20.83
N THR A 235 19.27 16.41 20.52
CA THR A 235 19.59 15.41 19.50
C THR A 235 18.51 15.31 18.43
N LEU A 236 18.94 15.28 17.16
CA LEU A 236 18.07 15.02 16.03
C LEU A 236 17.55 13.58 16.04
N ASP A 237 16.31 13.42 16.49
CA ASP A 237 15.58 12.16 16.39
C ASP A 237 14.13 12.44 15.97
N PHE A 238 13.80 12.14 14.72
CA PHE A 238 12.46 12.35 14.17
C PHE A 238 11.38 11.49 14.86
N SER A 239 11.76 10.40 15.55
CA SER A 239 10.80 9.57 16.30
C SER A 239 10.39 10.18 17.64
N SER A 240 11.18 11.13 18.14
CA SER A 240 10.98 11.83 19.41
C SER A 240 10.43 13.25 19.25
N PHE A 241 10.00 13.61 18.03
CA PHE A 241 9.53 14.95 17.73
C PHE A 241 8.22 15.28 18.47
N SER A 242 8.16 16.46 19.07
CA SER A 242 6.98 16.94 19.78
C SER A 242 6.08 17.72 18.80
N PRO A 243 4.91 17.20 18.40
CA PRO A 243 4.03 17.87 17.44
C PRO A 243 3.48 19.16 18.03
N LEU A 244 3.55 20.22 17.25
CA LEU A 244 2.78 21.44 17.47
C LEU A 244 1.37 21.15 16.96
N LEU A 245 0.41 21.09 17.87
CA LEU A 245 -1.00 21.15 17.47
C LEU A 245 -1.21 22.50 16.77
N ARG A 246 -1.54 22.49 15.47
CA ARG A 246 -1.84 23.66 14.63
C ARG A 246 -2.71 23.28 13.43
N THR A 247 -3.50 24.25 12.98
CA THR A 247 -4.28 24.14 11.75
C THR A 247 -3.33 23.97 10.56
N PRO A 248 -3.71 23.17 9.54
CA PRO A 248 -2.87 22.98 8.36
C PRO A 248 -2.50 24.32 7.72
N SER A 249 -1.22 24.65 7.77
CA SER A 249 -0.63 25.86 7.20
C SER A 249 0.75 25.49 6.71
N ASN A 250 1.24 26.11 5.63
CA ASN A 250 2.60 25.88 5.15
C ASN A 250 3.66 26.63 5.99
N ALA A 251 3.23 27.34 7.04
CA ALA A 251 4.10 28.02 7.99
C ALA A 251 3.60 27.85 9.43
N ALA A 252 4.54 27.78 10.37
CA ALA A 252 4.27 27.74 11.79
C ALA A 252 5.21 28.68 12.55
N THR A 253 4.69 29.29 13.61
CA THR A 253 5.45 30.06 14.59
C THR A 253 5.48 29.29 15.90
N PHE A 254 6.50 29.46 16.75
CA PHE A 254 6.44 28.92 18.10
C PHE A 254 7.49 29.57 19.00
N LYS A 255 7.29 29.40 20.30
CA LYS A 255 8.26 29.75 21.34
C LYS A 255 8.72 28.47 22.00
N LEU A 256 10.01 28.36 22.31
CA LEU A 256 10.53 27.22 23.04
C LEU A 256 10.22 27.36 24.54
N SER A 257 9.59 26.35 25.13
CA SER A 257 9.47 26.22 26.59
C SER A 257 10.82 25.88 27.21
N VAL A 258 11.01 26.16 28.51
CA VAL A 258 12.23 25.70 29.17
C VAL A 258 12.18 24.17 29.32
N PRO A 259 13.15 23.40 28.78
CA PRO A 259 13.17 21.95 28.93
C PRO A 259 13.35 21.53 30.39
N ASP A 260 12.85 20.34 30.74
CA ASP A 260 13.05 19.81 32.09
C ASP A 260 14.54 19.55 32.36
N GLY A 261 14.99 19.92 33.55
CA GLY A 261 16.39 19.81 33.95
C GLY A 261 17.36 20.84 33.35
N ALA A 262 16.93 21.72 32.45
CA ALA A 262 17.77 22.78 31.91
C ALA A 262 18.05 23.89 32.95
N GLU A 263 19.25 24.48 32.93
CA GLU A 263 19.69 25.54 33.82
C GLU A 263 19.83 26.90 33.13
N GLU A 264 19.77 27.99 33.90
CA GLU A 264 19.96 29.36 33.38
C GLU A 264 21.33 29.47 32.73
N GLY A 265 21.36 29.96 31.50
CA GLY A 265 22.59 30.11 30.72
C GLY A 265 23.03 28.85 29.99
N ASP A 266 22.29 27.74 30.08
CA ASP A 266 22.52 26.59 29.21
C ASP A 266 22.28 27.00 27.74
N GLU A 267 23.10 26.45 26.85
CA GLU A 267 22.93 26.58 25.40
C GLU A 267 22.34 25.27 24.86
N LEU A 268 21.20 25.36 24.20
CA LEU A 268 20.47 24.23 23.64
C LEU A 268 20.57 24.22 22.12
N ASP A 269 20.93 23.07 21.57
CA ASP A 269 20.71 22.75 20.17
C ASP A 269 19.25 22.35 19.97
N VAL A 270 18.51 23.10 19.17
CA VAL A 270 17.10 22.81 18.90
C VAL A 270 16.92 22.61 17.41
N TYR A 271 16.22 21.54 17.06
CA TYR A 271 15.92 21.23 15.68
C TYR A 271 14.42 21.34 15.46
N ILE A 272 14.07 22.33 14.65
CA ILE A 272 12.72 22.61 14.25
C ILE A 272 12.43 21.74 13.03
N ILE A 273 11.37 20.93 13.10
CA ILE A 273 11.01 19.93 12.10
C ILE A 273 9.71 20.33 11.44
N ALA A 274 9.67 20.22 10.11
CA ALA A 274 8.44 20.21 9.32
C ALA A 274 8.31 18.85 8.63
N LYS A 275 7.14 18.23 8.75
CA LYS A 275 6.74 17.02 8.05
C LYS A 275 5.68 17.39 7.01
N VAL A 276 5.99 17.18 5.74
CA VAL A 276 5.08 17.42 4.61
C VAL A 276 4.57 16.08 4.13
N THR A 277 3.26 15.86 4.21
CA THR A 277 2.61 14.57 3.96
C THR A 277 1.59 14.69 2.83
N ASP A 278 1.57 13.73 1.91
CA ASP A 278 0.59 13.63 0.84
C ASP A 278 -0.75 13.00 1.31
N LYS A 279 -1.73 12.89 0.42
CA LYS A 279 -3.05 12.29 0.75
C LYS A 279 -3.00 10.78 1.02
N LEU A 280 -1.95 10.09 0.58
CA LEU A 280 -1.73 8.65 0.71
C LEU A 280 -0.87 8.31 1.96
N GLY A 281 -0.36 9.33 2.65
CA GLY A 281 0.42 9.21 3.89
C GLY A 281 1.93 9.21 3.70
N GLY A 282 2.42 9.27 2.45
CA GLY A 282 3.85 9.46 2.17
C GLY A 282 4.31 10.82 2.65
N TYR A 283 5.50 10.90 3.24
CA TYR A 283 5.99 12.16 3.82
C TYR A 283 7.49 12.39 3.66
N THR A 284 7.83 13.67 3.58
CA THR A 284 9.21 14.17 3.69
C THR A 284 9.34 15.05 4.93
N ALA A 285 10.38 14.84 5.72
CA ALA A 285 10.67 15.64 6.90
C ALA A 285 11.94 16.49 6.70
N VAL A 286 11.85 17.77 7.05
CA VAL A 286 12.98 18.72 7.01
C VAL A 286 13.23 19.27 8.40
N ALA A 287 14.49 19.27 8.82
CA ALA A 287 14.92 19.86 10.08
C ALA A 287 15.77 21.12 9.84
N SER A 288 15.56 22.14 10.67
CA SER A 288 16.37 23.35 10.73
C SER A 288 16.92 23.52 12.14
N HIS A 289 18.23 23.68 12.24
CA HIS A 289 18.93 23.91 13.51
C HIS A 289 18.81 25.36 13.95
N VAL A 290 18.57 25.58 15.24
CA VAL A 290 18.65 26.87 15.91
C VAL A 290 19.33 26.73 17.27
N SER A 291 20.09 27.76 17.66
CA SER A 291 20.74 27.83 18.97
C SER A 291 19.87 28.60 19.96
N VAL A 292 19.51 27.98 21.09
CA VAL A 292 18.63 28.63 22.07
C VAL A 292 19.29 28.69 23.44
N ASN A 293 19.44 29.90 23.96
CA ASN A 293 19.90 30.11 25.33
C ASN A 293 18.73 29.95 26.31
N VAL A 294 18.97 29.24 27.39
CA VAL A 294 17.99 29.07 28.46
C VAL A 294 17.99 30.31 29.33
N THR A 295 16.87 31.01 29.33
CA THR A 295 16.61 32.18 30.15
C THR A 295 15.31 31.99 30.92
N PHE A 296 15.37 32.16 32.22
CA PHE A 296 14.21 32.21 33.08
C PHE A 296 13.66 33.63 33.17
N PRO A 297 12.34 33.80 33.37
CA PRO A 297 11.78 35.10 33.67
C PRO A 297 12.45 35.69 34.93
N SER A 298 13.19 36.78 34.76
CA SER A 298 13.83 37.51 35.87
C SER A 298 12.86 38.53 36.46
N GLY A 299 12.68 38.53 37.79
CA GLY A 299 11.84 39.52 38.48
C GLY A 299 11.39 39.07 39.87
N ASP A 300 10.60 39.90 40.54
CA ASP A 300 9.85 39.47 41.74
C ASP A 300 8.66 38.56 41.33
N ALA A 301 7.98 37.98 42.32
CA ALA A 301 6.84 37.09 42.08
C ALA A 301 5.74 37.72 41.21
N ALA A 302 5.58 39.05 41.28
CA ALA A 302 4.61 39.80 40.48
C ALA A 302 5.00 39.89 39.00
N ALA A 303 6.29 40.12 38.70
CA ALA A 303 6.79 40.13 37.33
C ALA A 303 6.67 38.74 36.66
N ILE A 304 6.97 37.66 37.41
CA ILE A 304 6.79 36.29 36.93
C ILE A 304 5.32 36.02 36.67
N ALA A 305 4.43 36.38 37.60
CA ALA A 305 2.99 36.24 37.43
C ALA A 305 2.46 37.04 36.22
N SER A 306 2.99 38.25 35.97
CA SER A 306 2.63 39.07 34.81
C SER A 306 3.04 38.42 33.48
N SER A 307 4.24 37.82 33.42
CA SER A 307 4.69 37.05 32.26
C SER A 307 3.77 35.86 31.98
N MET A 308 3.31 35.17 33.02
CA MET A 308 2.36 34.06 32.92
C MET A 308 0.98 34.50 32.43
N VAL A 309 0.45 35.59 32.98
CA VAL A 309 -0.82 36.18 32.53
C VAL A 309 -0.72 36.63 31.08
N SER A 310 0.43 37.17 30.66
CA SER A 310 0.67 37.56 29.27
C SER A 310 0.65 36.35 28.34
N ALA A 311 1.38 35.27 28.68
CA ALA A 311 1.37 34.02 27.90
C ALA A 311 -0.04 33.41 27.77
N LEU A 312 -0.85 33.47 28.83
CA LEU A 312 -2.25 33.03 28.82
C LEU A 312 -3.20 33.99 28.06
N THR A 313 -2.90 35.29 28.06
CA THR A 313 -3.69 36.28 27.32
C THR A 313 -3.42 36.18 25.82
N ASP A 314 -2.16 35.98 25.44
CA ASP A 314 -1.77 35.65 24.07
C ASP A 314 -2.49 34.37 23.61
N ALA A 315 -2.52 33.32 24.45
CA ALA A 315 -3.28 32.09 24.22
C ALA A 315 -4.75 32.34 23.85
N LYS A 316 -5.39 33.26 24.57
CA LYS A 316 -6.81 33.61 24.42
C LYS A 316 -7.06 34.43 23.15
N SER A 317 -6.10 35.25 22.74
CA SER A 317 -6.23 36.12 21.57
C SER A 317 -6.13 35.36 20.23
N LEU A 318 -5.58 34.14 20.25
CA LEU A 318 -5.27 33.37 19.04
C LEU A 318 -6.47 32.66 18.40
N GLY A 319 -7.61 32.54 19.07
CA GLY A 319 -8.87 32.07 18.46
C GLY A 319 -8.89 30.60 17.98
N SER A 320 -7.77 29.88 18.00
CA SER A 320 -7.66 28.45 17.72
C SER A 320 -7.47 27.64 19.02
N PRO A 321 -8.19 26.52 19.22
CA PRO A 321 -8.01 25.61 20.37
C PRO A 321 -6.57 25.11 20.56
N GLU A 322 -5.80 25.06 19.48
CA GLU A 322 -4.46 24.48 19.44
C GLU A 322 -3.37 25.44 19.94
N ASP A 323 -3.54 26.72 19.62
CA ASP A 323 -2.73 27.81 20.16
C ASP A 323 -2.95 27.96 21.68
N ALA A 324 -4.15 27.62 22.17
CA ALA A 324 -4.44 27.56 23.59
C ALA A 324 -3.70 26.41 24.30
N VAL A 325 -3.54 25.25 23.64
CA VAL A 325 -2.77 24.11 24.18
C VAL A 325 -1.28 24.45 24.24
N THR A 326 -0.69 24.95 23.14
CA THR A 326 0.72 25.34 23.11
C THR A 326 1.04 26.41 24.14
N SER A 327 0.15 27.39 24.32
CA SER A 327 0.32 28.42 25.34
C SER A 327 0.15 27.90 26.77
N SER A 328 -0.71 26.89 26.98
CA SER A 328 -0.85 26.19 28.28
C SER A 328 0.43 25.43 28.65
N LEU A 329 1.08 24.80 27.66
CA LEU A 329 2.37 24.13 27.83
C LEU A 329 3.47 25.13 28.19
N LEU A 330 3.50 26.29 27.52
CA LEU A 330 4.40 27.39 27.86
C LEU A 330 4.18 27.88 29.30
N ALA A 331 2.93 28.13 29.71
CA ALA A 331 2.60 28.54 31.07
C ALA A 331 3.03 27.50 32.12
N SER A 332 2.90 26.21 31.81
CA SER A 332 3.34 25.10 32.67
C SER A 332 4.86 25.05 32.82
N SER A 333 5.59 25.35 31.75
CA SER A 333 7.06 25.46 31.81
C SER A 333 7.52 26.64 32.67
N VAL A 334 6.80 27.77 32.63
CA VAL A 334 7.06 28.92 33.52
C VAL A 334 6.77 28.58 34.99
N LEU A 335 5.70 27.81 35.27
CA LEU A 335 5.42 27.31 36.62
C LEU A 335 6.58 26.45 37.15
N ASN A 336 7.02 25.49 36.35
CA ASN A 336 8.07 24.56 36.75
C ASN A 336 9.41 25.27 36.95
N SER A 337 9.73 26.24 36.09
CA SER A 337 10.97 27.01 36.21
C SER A 337 10.97 28.00 37.38
N GLY A 338 9.86 28.69 37.63
CA GLY A 338 9.72 29.59 38.79
C GLY A 338 9.88 28.85 40.13
N VAL A 339 9.40 27.60 40.20
CA VAL A 339 9.62 26.71 41.36
C VAL A 339 11.10 26.29 41.47
N ALA A 340 11.79 26.03 40.36
CA ALA A 340 13.22 25.72 40.37
C ALA A 340 14.07 26.91 40.83
N ASN A 341 13.75 28.13 40.38
CA ASN A 341 14.49 29.35 40.73
C ASN A 341 14.25 29.76 42.20
N SER A 342 13.01 29.63 42.71
CA SER A 342 12.68 29.89 44.12
C SER A 342 13.32 28.87 45.09
N ARG A 343 13.49 27.60 44.68
CA ARG A 343 14.27 26.60 45.44
C ARG A 343 15.72 27.05 45.69
N ARG A 344 16.32 27.83 44.79
CA ARG A 344 17.67 28.40 44.94
C ARG A 344 17.71 29.58 45.94
N ARG A 345 16.60 30.29 46.21
CA ARG A 345 16.55 31.48 47.10
C ARG A 345 16.29 31.20 48.60
N GLY A 346 15.97 29.98 49.01
CA GLY A 346 15.96 29.56 50.43
C GLY A 346 14.58 29.40 51.10
N ARG A 347 14.47 28.41 52.00
CA ARG A 347 13.25 27.70 52.46
C ARG A 347 12.16 28.47 53.24
N ARG A 348 12.35 29.75 53.58
CA ARG A 348 11.36 30.50 54.41
C ARG A 348 10.63 31.61 53.65
N LEU A 349 11.24 32.17 52.59
CA LEU A 349 10.59 33.04 51.60
C LEU A 349 9.81 32.22 50.54
N LEU A 350 10.15 30.93 50.42
CA LEU A 350 9.62 29.98 49.45
C LEU A 350 8.10 29.77 49.51
N ALA A 351 7.49 29.69 50.69
CA ALA A 351 6.07 29.33 50.82
C ALA A 351 5.12 30.49 50.47
N GLU A 352 5.50 31.71 50.82
CA GLU A 352 4.69 32.92 50.63
C GLU A 352 4.81 33.46 49.20
N GLU A 353 6.02 33.41 48.61
CA GLU A 353 6.20 33.69 47.17
C GLU A 353 5.54 32.63 46.29
N THR A 354 5.61 31.33 46.62
CA THR A 354 4.89 30.31 45.82
C THR A 354 3.38 30.34 46.03
N SER A 355 2.87 30.72 47.20
CA SER A 355 1.42 30.88 47.39
C SER A 355 0.88 32.08 46.61
N THR A 356 1.57 33.22 46.66
CA THR A 356 1.19 34.42 45.90
C THR A 356 1.30 34.22 44.40
N LEU A 357 2.31 33.49 43.93
CA LEU A 357 2.45 33.11 42.52
C LEU A 357 1.33 32.15 42.10
N ARG A 358 1.01 31.13 42.92
CA ARG A 358 -0.11 30.22 42.68
C ARG A 358 -1.46 30.94 42.66
N GLU A 359 -1.73 31.84 43.60
CA GLU A 359 -2.98 32.62 43.65
C GLU A 359 -3.10 33.56 42.45
N SER A 360 -2.01 34.21 42.05
CA SER A 360 -1.98 35.08 40.87
C SER A 360 -2.24 34.29 39.58
N VAL A 361 -1.69 33.07 39.49
CA VAL A 361 -1.91 32.15 38.35
C VAL A 361 -3.35 31.63 38.33
N VAL A 362 -3.89 31.21 39.47
CA VAL A 362 -5.29 30.75 39.59
C VAL A 362 -6.26 31.89 39.25
N SER A 363 -5.98 33.12 39.70
CA SER A 363 -6.76 34.32 39.35
C SER A 363 -6.71 34.61 37.85
N GLY A 364 -5.53 34.56 37.24
CA GLY A 364 -5.35 34.70 35.79
C GLY A 364 -6.10 33.65 34.99
N LEU A 365 -6.01 32.37 35.39
CA LEU A 365 -6.74 31.26 34.77
C LEU A 365 -8.26 31.42 34.91
N SER A 366 -8.75 31.87 36.07
CA SER A 366 -10.17 32.15 36.29
C SER A 366 -10.71 33.26 35.36
N GLY A 367 -9.91 34.31 35.11
CA GLY A 367 -10.22 35.38 34.15
C GLY A 367 -10.24 34.93 32.69
N VAL A 368 -9.43 33.93 32.33
CA VAL A 368 -9.44 33.30 30.99
C VAL A 368 -10.68 32.42 30.83
N VAL A 369 -10.99 31.56 31.81
CA VAL A 369 -12.16 30.64 31.80
C VAL A 369 -13.49 31.39 31.77
N THR A 370 -13.61 32.51 32.50
CA THR A 370 -14.81 33.35 32.47
C THR A 370 -15.01 34.06 31.13
N GLY A 371 -13.92 34.44 30.43
CA GLY A 371 -14.00 35.03 29.09
C GLY A 371 -14.43 34.06 27.99
N ILE A 372 -14.10 32.77 28.12
CA ILE A 372 -14.54 31.71 27.17
C ILE A 372 -16.07 31.56 27.22
N ARG A 373 -16.68 31.65 28.42
CA ARG A 373 -18.14 31.56 28.57
C ARG A 373 -18.92 32.77 28.05
N ILE A 374 -18.28 33.92 27.83
CA ILE A 374 -18.96 35.15 27.39
C ILE A 374 -18.98 35.26 25.85
N SER A 375 -18.05 34.62 25.14
CA SER A 375 -18.02 34.63 23.66
C SER A 375 -18.94 33.60 23.00
N SER A 376 -19.40 32.57 23.72
CA SER A 376 -20.34 31.56 23.20
C SER A 376 -21.83 31.94 23.36
N ALA A 377 -22.13 33.20 23.71
CA ALA A 377 -23.51 33.68 23.92
C ALA A 377 -23.94 34.80 22.94
N SER A 378 -23.13 35.09 21.91
CA SER A 378 -23.51 36.03 20.86
C SER A 378 -23.00 35.62 19.48
N GLN A 379 -23.65 34.62 18.88
CA GLN A 379 -24.04 34.61 17.47
C GLN A 379 -25.06 33.51 17.23
#